data_AF-A0A023FFV7-F1
#
_entry.id   AF-A0A023FFV7-F1
#
_cell.length_a   1.000
_cell.length_b   1.000
_cell.length_c   1.000
_cell.angle_alpha   90.00
_cell.angle_beta   90.00
_cell.angle_gamma   90.00
#
_symmetry.space_group_name_H-M   'P 1'
#
loop_
_entity.id
_entity.type
_entity.pdbx_description
1 polymer ?
#
loop_
_entity_poly.entity_id
_entity_poly.type
_entity_poly.pdbx_seq_one_letter_code
_entity_poly.pdbx_strand_id
1 'polypeptide(L)'
;MPPAKLLSFTLLVLTIVMMIGVYSVSAYSGHFFDEAIYQCYPRVDCFRHKDGWQSCPAHLPGAQCIPNRRFNERGFASGVCFCRGR
;
A
#
# COMPACT_ATOMS: atom_id res chain seq x y z
N MET A 1 21.81 -1.29 -46.99
CA MET A 1 21.49 -0.25 -46.00
C MET A 1 20.03 -0.42 -45.61
N PRO A 2 19.71 -0.99 -44.43
CA PRO A 2 18.32 -1.12 -44.03
C PRO A 2 17.72 0.28 -43.88
N PRO A 3 16.50 0.52 -44.39
CA PRO A 3 15.95 1.86 -44.48
C PRO A 3 15.73 2.43 -43.08
N ALA A 4 16.29 3.62 -42.81
CA ALA A 4 16.27 4.35 -41.54
C ALA A 4 14.88 4.48 -40.87
N LYS A 5 13.81 4.24 -41.63
CA LYS A 5 12.43 4.21 -41.14
C LYS A 5 12.18 3.08 -40.13
N LEU A 6 12.77 1.89 -40.30
CA LEU A 6 12.57 0.76 -39.38
C LEU A 6 13.19 0.99 -38.00
N LEU A 7 14.36 1.64 -37.95
CA LEU A 7 15.04 1.98 -36.70
C LEU A 7 14.23 2.95 -35.83
N SER A 8 13.51 3.88 -36.47
CA SER A 8 12.67 4.86 -35.78
C SER A 8 11.46 4.20 -35.10
N PHE A 9 10.79 3.25 -35.78
CA PHE A 9 9.66 2.52 -35.20
C PHE A 9 10.10 1.65 -34.01
N THR A 10 11.25 0.99 -34.09
CA THR A 10 11.76 0.18 -32.97
C THR A 10 12.11 1.02 -31.74
N LEU A 11 12.67 2.22 -31.94
CA LEU A 11 12.97 3.17 -30.86
C LEU A 11 11.70 3.70 -30.20
N LEU A 12 10.66 4.00 -30.99
CA LEU A 12 9.37 4.45 -30.48
C LEU A 12 8.67 3.36 -29.64
N VAL A 13 8.70 2.11 -30.08
CA VAL A 13 8.12 1.00 -29.32
C VAL A 13 8.90 0.74 -28.04
N LEU A 14 10.24 0.75 -28.07
CA LEU A 14 11.06 0.57 -26.87
C LEU A 14 10.83 1.66 -25.82
N THR A 15 10.71 2.91 -26.25
CA THR A 15 10.43 4.04 -25.34
C THR A 15 9.04 3.96 -24.73
N ILE A 16 8.02 3.56 -25.49
CA ILE A 16 6.66 3.35 -24.97
C ILE A 16 6.64 2.19 -23.95
N VAL A 17 7.30 1.06 -24.24
CA VAL A 17 7.37 -0.08 -23.31
C VAL A 17 8.14 0.27 -22.04
N MET A 18 9.24 1.05 -22.14
CA MET A 18 9.93 1.57 -20.95
C MET A 18 9.03 2.48 -20.11
N MET A 19 8.27 3.38 -20.74
CA MET A 19 7.36 4.26 -20.00
C MET A 19 6.25 3.45 -19.31
N ILE A 20 5.59 2.53 -20.01
CA ILE A 20 4.52 1.70 -19.43
C ILE A 20 5.06 0.77 -18.33
N GLY A 21 6.28 0.24 -18.49
CA GLY A 21 6.92 -0.63 -17.50
C GLY A 21 7.30 0.07 -16.19
N VAL A 22 7.42 1.40 -16.18
CA VAL A 22 7.80 2.18 -14.98
C VAL A 22 6.58 2.63 -14.17
N TYR A 23 5.38 2.70 -14.76
CA TYR A 23 4.17 3.17 -14.05
C TYR A 23 3.48 2.15 -13.14
N SER A 24 3.99 0.91 -13.03
CA SER A 24 3.33 -0.16 -12.26
C SER A 24 3.96 -0.51 -10.91
N VAL A 25 4.99 0.21 -10.44
CA VAL A 25 5.62 -0.07 -9.12
C VAL A 25 5.45 1.07 -8.09
N SER A 26 4.77 2.16 -8.45
CA SER A 26 4.62 3.32 -7.54
C SER A 26 3.30 3.36 -6.78
N ALA A 27 2.48 2.30 -6.83
CA ALA A 27 1.24 2.22 -6.09
C ALA A 27 1.47 1.46 -4.76
N TYR A 28 1.48 2.20 -3.65
CA TYR A 28 1.40 1.68 -2.28
C TYR A 28 2.64 0.97 -1.73
N SER A 29 3.68 1.73 -1.41
CA SER A 29 4.52 1.38 -0.26
C SER A 29 4.87 2.66 0.49
N GLY A 30 3.85 3.23 1.15
CA GLY A 30 4.09 4.23 2.17
C GLY A 30 5.04 3.65 3.22
N HIS A 31 6.08 4.40 3.55
CA HIS A 31 6.87 4.33 4.79
C HIS A 31 6.44 3.28 5.83
N PHE A 32 6.85 2.02 5.65
CA PHE A 32 6.91 1.04 6.74
C PHE A 32 8.33 0.48 6.77
N PHE A 33 9.29 1.28 7.23
CA PHE A 33 10.62 0.80 7.59
C PHE A 33 10.72 0.67 9.13
N ASP A 34 11.25 -0.50 9.52
CA ASP A 34 11.95 -0.89 10.76
C ASP A 34 11.25 -1.56 11.96
N GLU A 35 9.94 -1.77 11.99
CA GLU A 35 9.35 -2.69 12.98
C GLU A 35 8.46 -3.71 12.28
N ALA A 36 8.79 -4.99 12.42
CA ALA A 36 7.94 -6.06 11.91
C ALA A 36 6.58 -5.98 12.62
N ILE A 37 5.59 -5.49 11.89
CA ILE A 37 4.20 -5.45 12.33
C ILE A 37 3.59 -6.84 12.11
N TYR A 38 3.26 -7.52 13.20
CA TYR A 38 2.59 -8.81 13.16
C TYR A 38 1.11 -8.61 13.45
N GLN A 39 0.26 -9.46 12.88
CA GLN A 39 -1.14 -9.45 13.28
C GLN A 39 -1.23 -9.78 14.78
N CYS A 40 -1.94 -8.97 15.55
CA CYS A 40 -2.12 -9.25 16.98
C CYS A 40 -2.78 -10.63 17.16
N TYR A 41 -2.41 -11.34 18.22
CA TYR A 41 -3.06 -12.57 18.65
C TYR A 41 -3.81 -12.35 19.97
N PRO A 42 -5.11 -12.69 20.07
CA PRO A 42 -5.96 -13.22 19.00
C PRO A 42 -6.22 -12.18 17.88
N ARG A 43 -6.68 -12.63 16.71
CA ARG A 43 -7.07 -11.71 15.63
C ARG A 43 -8.19 -10.79 16.13
N VAL A 44 -7.96 -9.47 16.06
CA VAL A 44 -8.96 -8.46 16.43
C VAL A 44 -9.26 -7.59 15.23
N ASP A 45 -10.52 -7.57 14.79
CA ASP A 45 -11.00 -6.62 13.79
C ASP A 45 -11.12 -5.22 14.42
N CYS A 46 -10.90 -4.18 13.62
CA CYS A 46 -10.91 -2.81 14.10
C CYS A 46 -11.55 -1.83 13.11
N PHE A 47 -11.90 -0.66 13.62
CA PHE A 47 -12.32 0.49 12.86
C PHE A 47 -11.30 1.61 12.99
N ARG A 48 -11.04 2.32 11.90
CA ARG A 48 -10.18 3.51 11.86
C ARG A 48 -10.96 4.68 11.28
N HIS A 49 -10.82 5.85 11.89
CA HIS A 49 -11.31 7.11 11.36
C HIS A 49 -10.17 7.89 10.68
N LYS A 50 -10.51 8.76 9.72
CA LYS A 50 -9.53 9.62 9.04
C LYS A 50 -8.78 10.56 10.00
N ASP A 51 -9.41 10.93 11.11
CA ASP A 51 -8.82 11.81 12.13
C ASP A 51 -7.79 11.09 13.04
N GLY A 52 -7.47 9.84 12.74
CA GLY A 52 -6.49 9.04 13.50
C GLY A 52 -7.07 8.24 14.66
N TRP A 53 -8.37 8.39 14.97
CA TRP A 53 -9.03 7.51 15.93
C TRP A 53 -9.06 6.06 15.44
N GLN A 54 -8.85 5.11 16.35
CA GLN A 54 -8.92 3.68 16.07
C GLN A 54 -9.54 2.90 17.21
N SER A 55 -10.15 1.75 16.89
CA SER A 55 -10.83 0.89 17.88
C SER A 55 -9.97 -0.28 18.39
N CYS A 56 -8.66 -0.32 18.10
CA CYS A 56 -7.83 -1.40 18.62
C CYS A 56 -7.79 -1.37 20.16
N PRO A 57 -7.90 -2.54 20.82
CA PRO A 57 -7.94 -2.59 22.28
C PRO A 57 -6.68 -2.01 22.94
N ALA A 58 -6.86 -1.26 24.02
CA ALA A 58 -5.76 -0.64 24.77
C ALA A 58 -4.81 -1.65 25.44
N HIS A 59 -5.28 -2.88 25.69
CA HIS A 59 -4.44 -3.94 26.27
C HIS A 59 -3.42 -4.52 25.28
N LEU A 60 -3.46 -4.12 24.00
CA LEU A 60 -2.48 -4.48 22.98
C LEU A 60 -1.55 -3.26 22.77
N PRO A 61 -0.45 -3.14 23.54
CA PRO A 61 0.42 -1.96 23.47
C PRO A 61 1.07 -1.87 22.08
N GLY A 62 0.97 -0.69 21.47
CA GLY A 62 1.49 -0.45 20.12
C GLY A 62 0.62 -1.05 19.00
N ALA A 63 -0.59 -1.53 19.31
CA ALA A 63 -1.50 -2.00 18.28
C ALA A 63 -1.96 -0.87 17.36
N GLN A 64 -1.87 -1.08 16.06
CA GLN A 64 -2.35 -0.17 15.03
C GLN A 64 -3.44 -0.83 14.21
N CYS A 65 -4.51 -0.09 13.94
CA CYS A 65 -5.55 -0.55 13.04
C CYS A 65 -5.11 -0.33 11.58
N ILE A 66 -4.92 -1.42 10.83
CA ILE A 66 -4.63 -1.37 9.40
C ILE A 66 -5.94 -1.63 8.64
N PRO A 67 -6.48 -0.62 7.93
CA PRO A 67 -7.73 -0.76 7.20
C PRO A 67 -7.57 -1.70 6.00
N ASN A 68 -8.51 -2.65 5.85
CA ASN A 68 -8.55 -3.58 4.71
C ASN A 68 -9.47 -3.10 3.58
N ARG A 69 -10.20 -2.00 3.82
CA ARG A 69 -11.12 -1.35 2.88
C ARG A 69 -10.88 0.14 2.86
N ARG A 70 -11.37 0.80 1.79
CA ARG A 70 -11.38 2.26 1.72
C ARG A 70 -12.30 2.85 2.80
N PHE A 71 -11.95 4.04 3.28
CA PHE A 71 -12.82 4.82 4.15
C PHE A 71 -14.14 5.14 3.46
N ASN A 72 -15.25 4.99 4.17
CA ASN A 72 -16.57 5.40 3.71
C ASN A 72 -16.72 6.94 3.69
N GLU A 73 -17.87 7.42 3.25
CA GLU A 73 -18.21 8.86 3.19
C GLU A 73 -18.14 9.54 4.56
N ARG A 74 -18.38 8.78 5.64
CA ARG A 74 -18.26 9.24 7.02
C ARG A 74 -16.84 9.17 7.57
N GLY A 75 -15.85 8.81 6.77
CA GLY A 75 -14.45 8.75 7.18
C GLY A 75 -14.05 7.52 7.99
N PHE A 76 -14.86 6.45 8.01
CA PHE A 76 -14.56 5.19 8.71
C PHE A 76 -14.15 4.08 7.76
N ALA A 77 -13.14 3.29 8.14
CA ALA A 77 -12.73 2.06 7.47
C ALA A 77 -12.65 0.91 8.48
N SER A 78 -13.05 -0.29 8.08
CA SER A 78 -12.76 -1.52 8.83
C SER A 78 -11.40 -2.08 8.46
N GLY A 79 -10.82 -2.85 9.38
CA GLY A 79 -9.46 -3.36 9.31
C GLY A 79 -9.17 -4.42 10.35
N VAL A 80 -7.89 -4.70 10.57
CA VAL A 80 -7.40 -5.64 11.58
C VAL A 80 -6.29 -4.97 12.39
N CYS A 81 -6.19 -5.29 13.68
CA CYS A 81 -5.12 -4.80 14.55
C CYS A 81 -3.79 -5.53 14.31
N PHE A 82 -2.73 -4.76 14.14
CA PHE A 82 -1.35 -5.24 14.05
C PHE A 82 -0.54 -4.71 15.23
N CYS A 83 0.24 -5.58 15.85
CA CYS A 83 1.09 -5.33 17.00
C CYS A 83 2.54 -5.25 16.53
N ARG A 84 3.32 -4.38 17.14
CA ARG A 84 4.76 -4.30 16.87
C ARG A 84 5.48 -5.46 17.55
N GLY A 85 6.26 -6.22 16.78
CA GLY A 85 7.19 -7.20 17.33
C GLY A 85 8.24 -6.49 18.16
N ARG A 86 8.45 -6.94 19.40
CA ARG A 86 9.56 -6.50 20.24
C ARG A 86 10.87 -7.07 19.76
#